data_AF-A0A2W4NTU7-F1
#
_entry.id   AF-A0A2W4NTU7-F1
#
_cell.length_a   1.000
_cell.length_b   1.000
_cell.length_c   1.000
_cell.angle_alpha   90.00
_cell.angle_beta   90.00
_cell.angle_gamma   90.00
#
_symmetry.space_group_name_H-M   'P 1'
#
loop_
_entity.id
_entity.type
_entity.pdbx_description
1 polymer ?
#
loop_
_entity_poly.entity_id
_entity_poly.type
_entity_poly.pdbx_seq_one_letter_code
_entity_poly.pdbx_strand_id
1 'polypeptide(L)'
;MQRRMMHLWMLTILLLLVGGSATAAPGAQIDLATENFIFDARADLELLANLVFGEGQRPETWTGNTNLASPTGVADLWFDNEQLADQVFGVQTRPPDWFGAVGSTREIIARNVRHDLEIAADNHLGLNVRPPEWRGAAPLLRCTRTLQNAVEILRRFYNVQTTTPESVLNYCLAVAAEIEDDMVEAVFTAEALAQLPAQILAIRGDLERLADERMGLNNRPGGWIGNRDADSPTLAGDIFLDLELLADTLLGQSVRPEGWIGGITNPPATTYQNLRHDLELLADETLAVSERPTGWQGVDPLQRCEPLVQNLVLLAEQAYNFSPLGLDANAPDYCEQIEAAANQLVENPPVVDVVETDDDDRLTAESNWAFSYLDAAATQYMGIMPGGTPFRAWYRNFGDSNMMFVSGDTFAVYVDYRFTTLPATVFDSLPTIENVNPITFCDAAWCNGPGPTPTPTGFGALAAVLQEGTPPAPATTPLPGLTPGVSTDKVQVSWNNIRVTYLGDFPDRRVAQVALEICRQPAQQAVACEPVISITDRATNSPRPPVSQYNGLNVFEFNYGYSTGLMIEGATTYSNDIWISDPTIR
;
A
#
# COMPACT_ATOMS: atom_id res chain seq x y z
N MET A 1 -9.25 50.73 40.90
CA MET A 1 -9.84 49.51 40.28
C MET A 1 -9.65 49.48 38.76
N GLN A 2 -9.91 50.57 38.01
CA GLN A 2 -9.78 50.60 36.54
C GLN A 2 -8.38 50.26 35.97
N ARG A 3 -7.28 50.70 36.61
CA ARG A 3 -5.91 50.38 36.14
C ARG A 3 -5.54 48.89 36.24
N ARG A 4 -6.09 48.16 37.23
CA ARG A 4 -5.85 46.71 37.38
C ARG A 4 -6.63 45.88 36.37
N MET A 5 -7.87 46.31 36.03
CA MET A 5 -8.62 45.66 34.95
C MET A 5 -7.95 45.87 33.58
N MET A 6 -7.41 47.06 33.31
CA MET A 6 -6.75 47.33 32.03
C MET A 6 -5.47 46.50 31.81
N HIS A 7 -4.72 46.19 32.87
CA HIS A 7 -3.58 45.28 32.78
C HIS A 7 -3.99 43.81 32.63
N LEU A 8 -5.08 43.39 33.27
CA LEU A 8 -5.62 42.04 33.10
C LEU A 8 -6.08 41.82 31.64
N TRP A 9 -6.79 42.79 31.08
CA TRP A 9 -7.29 42.75 29.70
C TRP A 9 -6.16 42.78 28.66
N MET A 10 -5.11 43.57 28.87
CA MET A 10 -3.93 43.54 27.99
C MET A 10 -3.19 42.19 28.05
N LEU A 11 -3.08 41.57 29.23
CA LEU A 11 -2.51 40.22 29.37
C LEU A 11 -3.37 39.16 28.68
N THR A 12 -4.70 39.28 28.72
CA THR A 12 -5.59 38.33 28.03
C THR A 12 -5.52 38.47 26.51
N ILE A 13 -5.39 39.69 25.99
CA ILE A 13 -5.24 39.95 24.55
C ILE A 13 -3.85 39.51 24.06
N LEU A 14 -2.80 39.65 24.89
CA LEU A 14 -1.46 39.15 24.56
C LEU A 14 -1.40 37.61 24.56
N LEU A 15 -2.14 36.95 25.45
CA LEU A 15 -2.30 35.49 25.47
C LEU A 15 -3.12 34.95 24.28
N LEU A 16 -4.10 35.71 23.79
CA LEU A 16 -4.88 35.36 22.60
C LEU A 16 -4.13 35.60 21.28
N LEU A 17 -3.07 36.42 21.28
CA LEU A 17 -2.22 36.66 20.10
C LEU A 17 -1.04 35.66 19.97
N VAL A 18 -0.77 34.84 20.99
CA VAL A 18 0.21 33.74 20.93
C VAL A 18 -0.46 32.41 20.53
N GLY A 19 -1.79 32.36 20.50
CA GLY A 19 -2.55 31.29 19.86
C GLY A 19 -2.54 31.41 18.33
N GLY A 20 -1.35 31.51 17.73
CA GLY A 20 -1.21 31.13 16.33
C GLY A 20 -1.64 29.69 16.24
N SER A 21 -2.73 29.41 15.52
CA SER A 21 -3.08 28.07 15.09
C SER A 21 -1.85 27.47 14.42
N ALA A 22 -1.08 26.69 15.18
CA ALA A 22 -0.20 25.68 14.64
C ALA A 22 -1.17 24.71 13.96
N THR A 23 -1.49 24.99 12.70
CA THR A 23 -1.88 23.94 11.78
C THR A 23 -0.73 22.95 11.87
N ALA A 24 -0.96 21.81 12.50
CA ALA A 24 -0.05 20.67 12.38
C ALA A 24 0.29 20.59 10.89
N ALA A 25 1.58 20.72 10.56
CA ALA A 25 2.00 20.37 9.23
C ALA A 25 1.48 18.95 8.99
N PRO A 26 0.86 18.64 7.84
CA PRO A 26 0.57 17.25 7.51
C PRO A 26 1.85 16.46 7.77
N GLY A 27 1.73 15.37 8.53
CA GLY A 27 2.87 14.52 8.88
C GLY A 27 3.69 14.28 7.61
N ALA A 28 4.99 14.54 7.67
CA ALA A 28 5.85 14.43 6.50
C ALA A 28 5.66 13.02 5.94
N GLN A 29 5.08 12.93 4.74
CA GLN A 29 4.95 11.68 4.04
C GLN A 29 6.38 11.20 3.77
N ILE A 30 6.85 10.21 4.54
CA ILE A 30 8.17 9.62 4.29
C ILE A 30 8.05 8.89 2.96
N ASP A 31 8.60 9.48 1.92
CA ASP A 31 8.76 8.86 0.63
C ASP A 31 10.19 8.30 0.53
N LEU A 32 10.33 7.10 1.08
CA LEU A 32 11.57 6.32 1.11
C LEU A 32 12.11 5.99 -0.28
N ALA A 33 11.30 6.19 -1.32
CA ALA A 33 11.58 5.81 -2.68
C ALA A 33 12.10 6.98 -3.55
N THR A 34 12.20 8.18 -2.98
CA THR A 34 12.77 9.33 -3.72
C THR A 34 14.29 9.27 -3.82
N GLU A 35 14.82 9.65 -4.98
CA GLU A 35 16.27 9.87 -5.15
C GLU A 35 16.83 10.87 -4.13
N ASN A 36 16.01 11.83 -3.69
CA ASN A 36 16.37 12.80 -2.66
C ASN A 36 16.68 12.14 -1.31
N PHE A 37 15.87 11.18 -0.87
CA PHE A 37 16.10 10.48 0.39
C PHE A 37 17.45 9.74 0.39
N ILE A 38 17.72 9.00 -0.69
CA ILE A 38 18.98 8.25 -0.85
C ILE A 38 20.16 9.23 -0.97
N PHE A 39 19.96 10.36 -1.64
CA PHE A 39 20.94 11.43 -1.72
C PHE A 39 21.26 12.05 -0.36
N ASP A 40 20.25 12.29 0.46
CA ASP A 40 20.43 12.86 1.79
C ASP A 40 21.19 11.88 2.70
N ALA A 41 20.84 10.59 2.66
CA ALA A 41 21.60 9.54 3.35
C ALA A 41 23.06 9.46 2.87
N ARG A 42 23.30 9.57 1.55
CA ARG A 42 24.66 9.58 1.00
C ARG A 42 25.46 10.80 1.44
N ALA A 43 24.85 11.98 1.39
CA ALA A 43 25.51 13.22 1.78
C ALA A 43 25.89 13.19 3.27
N ASP A 44 24.98 12.70 4.13
CA ASP A 44 25.23 12.55 5.56
C ASP A 44 26.29 11.46 5.84
N LEU A 45 26.32 10.39 5.06
CA LEU A 45 27.37 9.36 5.14
C LEU A 45 28.75 9.96 4.85
N GLU A 46 28.87 10.74 3.77
CA GLU A 46 30.13 11.39 3.40
C GLU A 46 30.54 12.46 4.42
N LEU A 47 29.57 13.16 5.01
CA LEU A 47 29.80 14.12 6.08
C LEU A 47 30.33 13.43 7.34
N LEU A 48 29.69 12.35 7.79
CA LEU A 48 30.17 11.59 8.95
C LEU A 48 31.52 10.92 8.66
N ALA A 49 31.73 10.39 7.46
CA ALA A 49 33.00 9.83 7.03
C ALA A 49 34.14 10.87 7.09
N ASN A 50 33.89 12.13 6.74
CA ASN A 50 34.87 13.21 6.90
C ASN A 50 35.23 13.46 8.37
N LEU A 51 34.25 13.35 9.28
CA LEU A 51 34.48 13.53 10.72
C LEU A 51 35.23 12.34 11.32
N VAL A 52 34.93 11.12 10.88
CA VAL A 52 35.49 9.88 11.41
C VAL A 52 36.88 9.56 10.83
N PHE A 53 37.04 9.62 9.50
CA PHE A 53 38.31 9.29 8.83
C PHE A 53 39.23 10.49 8.60
N GLY A 54 38.67 11.71 8.65
CA GLY A 54 39.33 12.93 8.21
C GLY A 54 38.85 13.40 6.84
N GLU A 55 38.97 14.71 6.59
CA GLU A 55 38.45 15.35 5.38
C GLU A 55 39.07 14.74 4.10
N GLY A 56 38.20 14.22 3.22
CA GLY A 56 38.58 13.59 1.97
C GLY A 56 39.36 12.27 2.12
N GLN A 57 39.53 11.76 3.34
CA GLN A 57 40.16 10.46 3.59
C GLN A 57 39.10 9.37 3.54
N ARG A 58 39.36 8.30 2.79
CA ARG A 58 38.47 7.15 2.68
C ARG A 58 39.28 5.85 2.67
N PRO A 59 38.70 4.73 3.14
CA PRO A 59 39.25 3.41 2.88
C PRO A 59 39.48 3.17 1.37
N GLU A 60 40.45 2.33 1.02
CA GLU A 60 40.77 2.01 -0.38
C GLU A 60 39.56 1.40 -1.14
N THR A 61 38.71 0.68 -0.42
CA THR A 61 37.51 0.03 -0.92
C THR A 61 36.26 0.92 -0.88
N TRP A 62 36.37 2.19 -0.50
CA TRP A 62 35.23 3.11 -0.51
C TRP A 62 34.71 3.32 -1.92
N THR A 63 33.43 3.04 -2.15
CA THR A 63 32.87 3.06 -3.51
C THR A 63 32.70 4.49 -4.03
N GLY A 64 32.37 5.44 -3.14
CA GLY A 64 32.21 6.84 -3.54
C GLY A 64 31.03 7.08 -4.51
N ASN A 65 30.08 6.15 -4.63
CA ASN A 65 29.07 6.22 -5.67
C ASN A 65 28.10 7.41 -5.44
N THR A 66 28.18 8.40 -6.34
CA THR A 66 27.33 9.59 -6.36
C THR A 66 26.19 9.50 -7.39
N ASN A 67 26.23 8.51 -8.29
CA ASN A 67 25.13 8.21 -9.19
C ASN A 67 24.16 7.24 -8.50
N LEU A 68 23.33 7.79 -7.63
CA LEU A 68 22.45 6.98 -6.78
C LEU A 68 21.38 6.25 -7.60
N ALA A 69 21.01 6.74 -8.79
CA ALA A 69 20.14 6.05 -9.72
C ALA A 69 20.75 4.78 -10.33
N SER A 70 22.05 4.52 -10.13
CA SER A 70 22.68 3.29 -10.64
C SER A 70 22.08 2.04 -9.98
N PRO A 71 22.13 0.88 -10.67
CA PRO A 71 21.70 -0.40 -10.10
C PRO A 71 22.43 -0.78 -8.80
N THR A 72 23.63 -0.24 -8.59
CA THR A 72 24.45 -0.49 -7.40
C THR A 72 24.36 0.62 -6.36
N GLY A 73 23.69 1.76 -6.64
CA GLY A 73 23.79 2.97 -5.81
C GLY A 73 23.46 2.75 -4.33
N VAL A 74 22.42 1.97 -4.03
CA VAL A 74 22.04 1.65 -2.65
C VAL A 74 22.89 0.54 -2.03
N ALA A 75 23.34 -0.45 -2.81
CA ALA A 75 24.26 -1.46 -2.33
C ALA A 75 25.64 -0.85 -1.97
N ASP A 76 26.11 0.08 -2.81
CA ASP A 76 27.33 0.86 -2.61
C ASP A 76 27.20 1.78 -1.39
N LEU A 77 26.05 2.43 -1.21
CA LEU A 77 25.72 3.23 -0.04
C LEU A 77 25.76 2.40 1.25
N TRP A 78 25.14 1.21 1.26
CA TRP A 78 25.21 0.29 2.38
C TRP A 78 26.65 -0.17 2.66
N PHE A 79 27.37 -0.58 1.62
CA PHE A 79 28.74 -1.08 1.77
C PHE A 79 29.68 -0.02 2.37
N ASP A 80 29.55 1.23 1.93
CA ASP A 80 30.27 2.36 2.51
C ASP A 80 29.83 2.62 3.97
N ASN A 81 28.54 2.49 4.29
CA ASN A 81 28.06 2.60 5.67
C ASN A 81 28.64 1.52 6.59
N GLU A 82 28.78 0.28 6.12
CA GLU A 82 29.43 -0.80 6.88
C GLU A 82 30.92 -0.52 7.13
N GLN A 83 31.63 0.03 6.15
CA GLN A 83 33.03 0.43 6.32
C GLN A 83 33.17 1.59 7.33
N LEU A 84 32.23 2.53 7.33
CA LEU A 84 32.19 3.59 8.35
C LEU A 84 31.91 2.99 9.73
N ALA A 85 30.96 2.07 9.83
CA ALA A 85 30.61 1.38 11.08
C ALA A 85 31.80 0.61 11.67
N ASP A 86 32.61 -0.03 10.84
CA ASP A 86 33.85 -0.69 11.29
C ASP A 86 34.82 0.27 11.97
N GLN A 87 34.85 1.52 11.55
CA GLN A 87 35.69 2.55 12.16
C GLN A 87 35.07 3.12 13.44
N VAL A 88 33.75 3.24 13.51
CA VAL A 88 33.02 3.80 14.67
C VAL A 88 32.94 2.79 15.82
N PHE A 89 32.53 1.56 15.53
CA PHE A 89 32.24 0.53 16.53
C PHE A 89 33.32 -0.54 16.65
N GLY A 90 34.19 -0.66 15.64
CA GLY A 90 35.16 -1.74 15.50
C GLY A 90 34.77 -2.72 14.39
N VAL A 91 35.79 -3.38 13.83
CA VAL A 91 35.63 -4.30 12.70
C VAL A 91 34.62 -5.39 13.02
N GLN A 92 33.59 -5.52 12.17
CA GLN A 92 32.50 -6.50 12.30
C GLN A 92 31.77 -6.45 13.66
N THR A 93 31.84 -5.31 14.33
CA THR A 93 31.13 -5.08 15.59
C THR A 93 29.98 -4.12 15.31
N ARG A 94 28.75 -4.54 15.64
CA ARG A 94 27.55 -3.73 15.44
C ARG A 94 26.74 -3.69 16.74
N PRO A 95 26.09 -2.56 17.06
CA PRO A 95 25.15 -2.50 18.17
C PRO A 95 23.92 -3.39 17.91
N PRO A 96 23.16 -3.79 18.96
CA PRO A 96 21.98 -4.64 18.80
C PRO A 96 20.94 -4.10 17.82
N ASP A 97 20.74 -2.77 17.78
CA ASP A 97 19.75 -2.11 16.91
C ASP A 97 20.27 -1.84 15.48
N TRP A 98 21.44 -2.36 15.09
CA TRP A 98 21.94 -2.19 13.72
C TRP A 98 21.15 -3.05 12.75
N PHE A 99 20.52 -2.43 11.76
CA PHE A 99 19.67 -3.16 10.81
C PHE A 99 20.51 -3.83 9.72
N GLY A 100 21.46 -3.13 9.11
CA GLY A 100 22.20 -3.63 7.96
C GLY A 100 21.34 -3.81 6.69
N ALA A 101 21.87 -4.52 5.70
CA ALA A 101 21.23 -4.72 4.38
C ALA A 101 20.21 -5.87 4.33
N VAL A 102 19.33 -5.95 5.32
CA VAL A 102 18.21 -6.90 5.32
C VAL A 102 17.03 -6.24 4.60
N GLY A 103 16.67 -6.74 3.42
CA GLY A 103 15.63 -6.17 2.56
C GLY A 103 15.80 -6.57 1.09
N SER A 104 14.69 -6.72 0.37
CA SER A 104 14.66 -7.16 -1.03
C SER A 104 14.53 -6.00 -2.00
N THR A 105 14.22 -4.81 -1.48
CA THR A 105 14.03 -3.60 -2.28
C THR A 105 15.02 -2.51 -1.90
N ARG A 106 15.22 -1.61 -2.86
CA ARG A 106 16.11 -0.45 -2.76
C ARG A 106 15.71 0.49 -1.62
N GLU A 107 14.41 0.63 -1.39
CA GLU A 107 13.80 1.51 -0.40
C GLU A 107 14.08 1.02 1.02
N ILE A 108 13.88 -0.29 1.25
CA ILE A 108 14.14 -0.90 2.57
C ILE A 108 15.62 -0.82 2.92
N ILE A 109 16.51 -1.12 1.98
CA ILE A 109 17.95 -1.02 2.23
C ILE A 109 18.33 0.44 2.51
N ALA A 110 17.84 1.41 1.74
CA ALA A 110 18.13 2.82 1.98
C ALA A 110 17.60 3.30 3.35
N ARG A 111 16.39 2.87 3.74
CA ARG A 111 15.80 3.14 5.05
C ARG A 111 16.66 2.59 6.18
N ASN A 112 17.12 1.33 6.06
CA ASN A 112 18.00 0.72 7.07
C ASN A 112 19.34 1.45 7.16
N VAL A 113 19.96 1.79 6.03
CA VAL A 113 21.21 2.57 6.04
C VAL A 113 21.00 3.93 6.71
N ARG A 114 19.86 4.59 6.47
CA ARG A 114 19.54 5.85 7.14
C ARG A 114 19.45 5.67 8.66
N HIS A 115 18.77 4.63 9.13
CA HIS A 115 18.68 4.29 10.54
C HIS A 115 20.08 4.06 11.16
N ASP A 116 20.83 3.15 10.56
CA ASP A 116 22.18 2.78 10.96
C ASP A 116 23.13 3.98 11.01
N LEU A 117 23.02 4.88 10.03
CA LEU A 117 23.81 6.10 9.96
C LEU A 117 23.47 7.08 11.10
N GLU A 118 22.21 7.13 11.56
CA GLU A 118 21.84 7.91 12.76
C GLU A 118 22.43 7.28 14.03
N ILE A 119 22.47 5.95 14.15
CA ILE A 119 23.14 5.25 15.26
C ILE A 119 24.65 5.53 15.26
N ALA A 120 25.30 5.45 14.10
CA ALA A 120 26.72 5.77 13.95
C ALA A 120 27.01 7.23 14.33
N ALA A 121 26.14 8.16 13.92
CA ALA A 121 26.25 9.56 14.29
C ALA A 121 26.08 9.78 15.80
N ASP A 122 25.09 9.14 16.44
CA ASP A 122 24.87 9.22 17.88
C ASP A 122 26.06 8.68 18.68
N ASN A 123 26.68 7.61 18.20
CA ASN A 123 27.87 7.06 18.85
C ASN A 123 29.09 7.98 18.73
N HIS A 124 29.33 8.54 17.55
CA HIS A 124 30.53 9.35 17.29
C HIS A 124 30.41 10.79 17.79
N LEU A 125 29.24 11.42 17.63
CA LEU A 125 29.00 12.84 17.93
C LEU A 125 28.26 13.08 19.25
N GLY A 126 27.60 12.05 19.78
CA GLY A 126 26.71 12.12 20.92
C GLY A 126 25.24 12.12 20.52
N LEU A 127 24.40 11.66 21.45
CA LEU A 127 22.95 11.50 21.26
C LEU A 127 22.30 12.79 20.75
N ASN A 128 21.62 12.70 19.61
CA ASN A 128 20.93 13.80 18.94
C ASN A 128 21.81 15.02 18.60
N VAL A 129 23.14 14.85 18.59
CA VAL A 129 24.08 15.90 18.15
C VAL A 129 24.34 15.72 16.67
N ARG A 130 24.03 16.74 15.86
CA ARG A 130 24.22 16.72 14.40
C ARG A 130 24.96 17.98 13.93
N PRO A 131 25.87 17.88 12.93
CA PRO A 131 26.48 19.04 12.30
C PRO A 131 25.42 19.91 11.58
N PRO A 132 25.69 21.20 11.35
CA PRO A 132 24.77 22.09 10.65
C PRO A 132 24.39 21.63 9.24
N GLU A 133 25.28 20.92 8.56
CA GLU A 133 25.10 20.40 7.21
C GLU A 133 24.35 19.06 7.16
N TRP A 134 24.05 18.46 8.33
CA TRP A 134 23.30 17.21 8.42
C TRP A 134 21.89 17.38 7.89
N ARG A 135 21.52 16.55 6.93
CA ARG A 135 20.21 16.60 6.29
C ARG A 135 19.17 15.85 7.10
N GLY A 136 19.57 14.70 7.67
CA GLY A 136 18.72 13.86 8.49
C GLY A 136 17.54 13.28 7.74
N ALA A 137 16.58 12.77 8.49
CA ALA A 137 15.30 12.30 7.99
C ALA A 137 14.25 12.38 9.11
N ALA A 138 13.03 11.93 8.82
CA ALA A 138 11.97 11.85 9.81
C ALA A 138 12.42 11.07 11.06
N PRO A 139 12.08 11.52 12.28
CA PRO A 139 12.49 10.86 13.52
C PRO A 139 12.10 9.38 13.63
N LEU A 140 11.05 8.95 12.92
CA LEU A 140 10.64 7.55 12.83
C LEU A 140 11.79 6.63 12.40
N LEU A 141 12.70 7.12 11.54
CA LEU A 141 13.83 6.33 11.05
C LEU A 141 14.92 6.12 12.10
N ARG A 142 14.83 6.72 13.29
CA ARG A 142 15.70 6.42 14.44
C ARG A 142 15.10 5.37 15.37
N CYS A 143 13.84 4.98 15.15
CA CYS A 143 13.14 4.03 16.00
C CYS A 143 13.46 2.58 15.63
N THR A 144 13.03 1.64 16.47
CA THR A 144 13.23 0.20 16.25
C THR A 144 12.62 -0.25 14.93
N ARG A 145 13.18 -1.32 14.37
CA ARG A 145 12.73 -1.91 13.10
C ARG A 145 11.26 -2.28 13.16
N THR A 146 10.88 -2.90 14.27
CA THR A 146 9.52 -3.33 14.58
C THR A 146 8.54 -2.14 14.56
N LEU A 147 8.92 -1.00 15.14
CA LEU A 147 8.08 0.20 15.08
C LEU A 147 7.93 0.74 13.65
N GLN A 148 9.04 0.84 12.91
CA GLN A 148 9.01 1.31 11.53
C GLN A 148 8.13 0.43 10.63
N ASN A 149 8.24 -0.89 10.79
CA ASN A 149 7.46 -1.87 10.03
C ASN A 149 5.97 -1.87 10.44
N ALA A 150 5.65 -1.77 11.73
CA ALA A 150 4.26 -1.68 12.19
C ALA A 150 3.56 -0.42 11.64
N VAL A 151 4.22 0.74 11.70
CA VAL A 151 3.71 2.00 11.13
C VAL A 151 3.48 1.87 9.63
N GLU A 152 4.40 1.22 8.90
CA GLU A 152 4.26 1.05 7.45
C GLU A 152 3.06 0.17 7.07
N ILE A 153 2.84 -0.95 7.78
CA ILE A 153 1.66 -1.81 7.53
C ILE A 153 0.36 -1.05 7.84
N LEU A 154 0.31 -0.37 8.99
CA LEU A 154 -0.85 0.43 9.40
C LEU A 154 -1.19 1.51 8.38
N ARG A 155 -0.17 2.20 7.87
CA ARG A 155 -0.33 3.19 6.80
C ARG A 155 -0.82 2.54 5.51
N ARG A 156 -0.22 1.42 5.09
CA ARG A 156 -0.48 0.81 3.78
C ARG A 156 -1.83 0.09 3.70
N PHE A 157 -2.22 -0.65 4.74
CA PHE A 157 -3.40 -1.52 4.70
C PHE A 157 -4.61 -0.94 5.44
N TYR A 158 -4.37 -0.07 6.43
CA TYR A 158 -5.42 0.47 7.29
C TYR A 158 -5.58 1.99 7.16
N ASN A 159 -4.74 2.66 6.36
CA ASN A 159 -4.71 4.11 6.17
C ASN A 159 -4.61 4.89 7.50
N VAL A 160 -3.91 4.31 8.47
CA VAL A 160 -3.60 4.93 9.77
C VAL A 160 -2.30 5.72 9.63
N GLN A 161 -2.29 6.96 10.11
CA GLN A 161 -1.11 7.82 10.09
C GLN A 161 -0.84 8.36 11.48
N THR A 162 0.43 8.35 11.88
CA THR A 162 0.87 8.92 13.14
C THR A 162 0.69 10.44 13.14
N THR A 163 0.13 10.96 14.21
CA THR A 163 -0.10 12.38 14.48
C THR A 163 0.87 12.94 15.52
N THR A 164 1.67 12.09 16.17
CA THR A 164 2.73 12.49 17.10
C THR A 164 3.65 13.55 16.48
N PRO A 165 3.80 14.74 17.10
CA PRO A 165 4.72 15.75 16.59
C PRO A 165 6.18 15.30 16.64
N GLU A 166 6.92 15.54 15.55
CA GLU A 166 8.35 15.21 15.44
C GLU A 166 9.24 15.84 16.52
N SER A 167 8.77 16.92 17.17
CA SER A 167 9.49 17.60 18.25
C SER A 167 9.40 16.90 19.63
N VAL A 168 8.67 15.80 19.75
CA VAL A 168 8.51 15.07 21.02
C VAL A 168 9.86 14.48 21.44
N LEU A 169 10.24 14.71 22.71
CA LEU A 169 11.56 14.33 23.24
C LEU A 169 11.84 12.82 23.13
N ASN A 170 10.84 11.98 23.40
CA ASN A 170 10.89 10.54 23.20
C ASN A 170 9.92 10.13 22.10
N TYR A 171 10.24 10.54 20.87
CA TYR A 171 9.39 10.34 19.70
C TYR A 171 9.01 8.87 19.48
N CYS A 172 9.97 7.95 19.55
CA CYS A 172 9.73 6.53 19.30
C CYS A 172 8.76 5.91 20.30
N LEU A 173 8.92 6.21 21.60
CA LEU A 173 7.98 5.74 22.61
C LEU A 173 6.58 6.34 22.43
N ALA A 174 6.50 7.63 22.07
CA ALA A 174 5.22 8.29 21.84
C ALA A 174 4.49 7.71 20.62
N VAL A 175 5.20 7.44 19.53
CA VAL A 175 4.63 6.80 18.33
C VAL A 175 4.25 5.35 18.62
N ALA A 176 5.06 4.59 19.36
CA ALA A 176 4.70 3.23 19.76
C ALA A 176 3.37 3.20 20.53
N ALA A 177 3.23 4.08 21.54
CA ALA A 177 1.98 4.21 22.28
C ALA A 177 0.80 4.67 21.42
N GLU A 178 1.02 5.60 20.47
CA GLU A 178 -0.01 6.05 19.54
C GLU A 178 -0.50 4.90 18.65
N ILE A 179 0.40 4.14 18.03
CA ILE A 179 -0.03 3.06 17.13
C ILE A 179 -0.65 1.89 17.89
N GLU A 180 -0.26 1.64 19.15
CA GLU A 180 -0.91 0.65 20.01
C GLU A 180 -2.38 1.02 20.24
N ASP A 181 -2.68 2.30 20.45
CA ASP A 181 -4.05 2.81 20.56
C ASP A 181 -4.80 2.69 19.21
N ASP A 182 -4.19 3.14 18.12
CA ASP A 182 -4.81 3.13 16.77
C ASP A 182 -5.10 1.70 16.28
N MET A 183 -4.25 0.73 16.66
CA MET A 183 -4.46 -0.68 16.31
C MET A 183 -5.75 -1.23 16.90
N VAL A 184 -6.12 -0.83 18.11
CA VAL A 184 -7.37 -1.28 18.75
C VAL A 184 -8.59 -0.86 17.92
N GLU A 185 -8.55 0.32 17.30
CA GLU A 185 -9.62 0.81 16.43
C GLU A 185 -9.57 0.18 15.03
N ALA A 186 -8.39 0.04 14.44
CA ALA A 186 -8.24 -0.34 13.04
C ALA A 186 -8.20 -1.86 12.80
N VAL A 187 -7.70 -2.64 13.75
CA VAL A 187 -7.26 -4.04 13.54
C VAL A 187 -8.10 -5.04 14.36
N PHE A 188 -8.52 -4.67 15.58
CA PHE A 188 -9.26 -5.58 16.46
C PHE A 188 -10.74 -5.66 16.10
N THR A 189 -11.28 -6.89 16.06
CA THR A 189 -12.71 -7.11 15.82
C THR A 189 -13.54 -6.88 17.08
N ALA A 190 -14.83 -6.58 16.91
CA ALA A 190 -15.75 -6.42 18.05
C ALA A 190 -15.82 -7.69 18.91
N GLU A 191 -15.73 -8.88 18.28
CA GLU A 191 -15.67 -10.16 18.96
C GLU A 191 -14.40 -10.32 19.80
N ALA A 192 -13.25 -9.88 19.29
CA ALA A 192 -12.00 -9.91 20.04
C ALA A 192 -12.06 -8.98 21.27
N LEU A 193 -12.57 -7.77 21.09
CA LEU A 193 -12.74 -6.80 22.18
C LEU A 193 -13.71 -7.29 23.26
N ALA A 194 -14.76 -8.02 22.87
CA ALA A 194 -15.72 -8.59 23.82
C ALA A 194 -15.12 -9.67 24.73
N GLN A 195 -13.99 -10.28 24.36
CA GLN A 195 -13.32 -11.30 25.15
C GLN A 195 -12.33 -10.73 26.19
N LEU A 196 -11.93 -9.47 26.06
CA LEU A 196 -10.91 -8.84 26.91
C LEU A 196 -11.20 -8.96 28.42
N PRO A 197 -12.43 -8.74 28.94
CA PRO A 197 -12.68 -8.91 30.37
C PRO A 197 -12.38 -10.32 30.88
N ALA A 198 -12.74 -11.35 30.10
CA ALA A 198 -12.46 -12.73 30.45
C ALA A 198 -10.95 -13.06 30.37
N GLN A 199 -10.25 -12.48 29.41
CA GLN A 199 -8.80 -12.62 29.25
C GLN A 199 -8.03 -11.94 30.40
N ILE A 200 -8.44 -10.73 30.81
CA ILE A 200 -7.88 -10.04 31.99
C ILE A 200 -8.14 -10.86 33.26
N LEU A 201 -9.35 -11.43 33.42
CA LEU A 201 -9.63 -12.32 34.55
C LEU A 201 -8.76 -13.60 34.51
N ALA A 202 -8.40 -14.10 33.34
CA ALA A 202 -7.48 -15.23 33.22
C ALA A 202 -6.06 -14.88 33.74
N ILE A 203 -5.58 -13.65 33.51
CA ILE A 203 -4.32 -13.16 34.11
C ILE A 203 -4.39 -13.23 35.63
N ARG A 204 -5.51 -12.80 36.23
CA ARG A 204 -5.72 -12.94 37.69
C ARG A 204 -5.59 -14.40 38.13
N GLY A 205 -6.27 -15.32 37.42
CA GLY A 205 -6.17 -16.74 37.71
C GLY A 205 -4.73 -17.26 37.70
N ASP A 206 -3.97 -16.89 36.67
CA ASP A 206 -2.57 -17.28 36.50
C ASP A 206 -1.66 -16.67 37.58
N LEU A 207 -1.84 -15.39 37.92
CA LEU A 207 -1.11 -14.74 39.00
C LEU A 207 -1.39 -15.41 40.36
N GLU A 208 -2.61 -15.91 40.61
CA GLU A 208 -2.91 -16.69 41.83
C GLU A 208 -2.18 -18.04 41.82
N ARG A 209 -2.13 -18.72 40.66
CA ARG A 209 -1.41 -20.00 40.50
C ARG A 209 0.09 -19.84 40.69
N LEU A 210 0.69 -18.77 40.15
CA LEU A 210 2.11 -18.48 40.33
C LEU A 210 2.43 -18.22 41.81
N ALA A 211 1.58 -17.43 42.49
CA ALA A 211 1.71 -17.21 43.92
C ALA A 211 1.59 -18.52 44.72
N ASP A 212 0.63 -19.40 44.40
CA ASP A 212 0.49 -20.70 45.06
C ASP A 212 1.71 -21.61 44.84
N GLU A 213 2.27 -21.63 43.63
CA GLU A 213 3.45 -22.43 43.28
C GLU A 213 4.70 -21.94 44.03
N ARG A 214 4.90 -20.61 44.10
CA ARG A 214 6.13 -20.01 44.67
C ARG A 214 6.07 -19.76 46.17
N MET A 215 4.89 -19.48 46.71
CA MET A 215 4.70 -19.09 48.12
C MET A 215 3.94 -20.16 48.93
N GLY A 216 3.38 -21.17 48.29
CA GLY A 216 2.50 -22.17 48.88
C GLY A 216 1.03 -21.78 48.82
N LEU A 217 0.16 -22.79 48.89
CA LEU A 217 -1.29 -22.64 48.73
C LEU A 217 -1.88 -21.58 49.67
N ASN A 218 -2.60 -20.61 49.11
CA ASN A 218 -3.25 -19.49 49.80
C ASN A 218 -2.30 -18.57 50.59
N ASN A 219 -1.00 -18.60 50.32
CA ASN A 219 -0.05 -17.64 50.90
C ASN A 219 0.13 -16.46 49.93
N ARG A 220 -0.03 -15.22 50.41
CA ARG A 220 0.02 -14.02 49.57
C ARG A 220 0.89 -12.93 50.21
N PRO A 221 1.49 -12.05 49.39
CA PRO A 221 2.15 -10.85 49.88
C PRO A 221 1.24 -9.99 50.75
N GLY A 222 1.84 -9.22 51.67
CA GLY A 222 1.08 -8.24 52.43
C GLY A 222 0.51 -7.15 51.52
N GLY A 223 -0.78 -6.82 51.67
CA GLY A 223 -1.46 -5.82 50.82
C GLY A 223 -2.17 -6.40 49.60
N TRP A 224 -2.14 -7.73 49.41
CA TRP A 224 -2.84 -8.40 48.32
C TRP A 224 -4.34 -8.08 48.28
N ILE A 225 -4.83 -7.66 47.13
CA ILE A 225 -6.23 -7.29 46.89
C ILE A 225 -7.03 -8.54 46.52
N GLY A 226 -6.54 -9.32 45.56
CA GLY A 226 -7.17 -10.56 45.13
C GLY A 226 -8.54 -10.36 44.47
N ASN A 227 -8.73 -9.28 43.72
CA ASN A 227 -9.98 -9.01 42.99
C ASN A 227 -10.23 -10.12 41.94
N ARG A 228 -11.45 -10.67 41.92
CA ARG A 228 -11.87 -11.76 41.02
C ARG A 228 -13.18 -11.43 40.28
N ASP A 229 -13.66 -10.21 40.39
CA ASP A 229 -14.89 -9.75 39.72
C ASP A 229 -14.54 -9.25 38.31
N ALA A 230 -14.99 -9.99 37.29
CA ALA A 230 -14.76 -9.67 35.88
C ALA A 230 -15.36 -8.32 35.47
N ASP A 231 -16.42 -7.90 36.16
CA ASP A 231 -17.15 -6.66 35.87
C ASP A 231 -16.60 -5.46 36.69
N SER A 232 -15.58 -5.68 37.53
CA SER A 232 -14.99 -4.61 38.34
C SER A 232 -14.23 -3.62 37.45
N PRO A 233 -14.54 -2.30 37.55
CA PRO A 233 -13.81 -1.29 36.80
C PRO A 233 -12.34 -1.15 37.23
N THR A 234 -11.97 -1.70 38.39
CA THR A 234 -10.59 -1.70 38.92
C THR A 234 -9.85 -3.00 38.67
N LEU A 235 -10.46 -4.02 38.05
CA LEU A 235 -9.86 -5.37 37.95
C LEU A 235 -8.41 -5.33 37.44
N ALA A 236 -8.16 -4.66 36.32
CA ALA A 236 -6.82 -4.56 35.74
C ALA A 236 -5.83 -3.84 36.65
N GLY A 237 -6.25 -2.74 37.30
CA GLY A 237 -5.42 -2.02 38.26
C GLY A 237 -5.12 -2.82 39.52
N ASP A 238 -6.08 -3.61 40.01
CA ASP A 238 -5.88 -4.49 41.16
C ASP A 238 -4.93 -5.65 40.82
N ILE A 239 -5.04 -6.23 39.62
CA ILE A 239 -4.09 -7.23 39.11
C ILE A 239 -2.69 -6.65 38.99
N PHE A 240 -2.55 -5.44 38.43
CA PHE A 240 -1.27 -4.74 38.33
C PHE A 240 -0.60 -4.59 39.69
N LEU A 241 -1.33 -4.08 40.69
CA LEU A 241 -0.78 -3.89 42.03
C LEU A 241 -0.39 -5.22 42.68
N ASP A 242 -1.20 -6.26 42.54
CA ASP A 242 -0.89 -7.60 43.05
C ASP A 242 0.33 -8.20 42.33
N LEU A 243 0.47 -8.00 41.01
CA LEU A 243 1.62 -8.45 40.22
C LEU A 243 2.92 -7.81 40.71
N GLU A 244 2.91 -6.48 40.91
CA GLU A 244 4.05 -5.73 41.45
C GLU A 244 4.41 -6.20 42.88
N LEU A 245 3.43 -6.46 43.73
CA LEU A 245 3.65 -6.98 45.08
C LEU A 245 4.24 -8.40 45.07
N LEU A 246 3.82 -9.24 44.13
CA LEU A 246 4.39 -10.58 43.97
C LEU A 246 5.83 -10.49 43.49
N ALA A 247 6.11 -9.65 42.48
CA ALA A 247 7.46 -9.42 41.98
C ALA A 247 8.40 -8.93 43.09
N ASP A 248 7.98 -7.94 43.89
CA ASP A 248 8.75 -7.45 45.04
C ASP A 248 9.04 -8.55 46.07
N THR A 249 8.09 -9.47 46.27
CA THR A 249 8.22 -10.58 47.24
C THR A 249 9.17 -11.66 46.73
N LEU A 250 9.12 -11.99 45.44
CA LEU A 250 9.87 -13.09 44.85
C LEU A 250 11.29 -12.69 44.40
N LEU A 251 11.44 -11.49 43.86
CA LEU A 251 12.70 -11.00 43.27
C LEU A 251 13.42 -9.99 44.18
N GLY A 252 12.69 -9.36 45.09
CA GLY A 252 13.16 -8.27 45.94
C GLY A 252 12.57 -6.92 45.55
N GLN A 253 12.61 -5.97 46.47
CA GLN A 253 11.99 -4.65 46.28
C GLN A 253 12.54 -3.95 45.04
N SER A 254 11.63 -3.56 44.14
CA SER A 254 11.93 -2.86 42.90
C SER A 254 12.91 -3.60 41.97
N VAL A 255 13.07 -4.92 42.15
CA VAL A 255 13.78 -5.78 41.21
C VAL A 255 12.77 -6.33 40.21
N ARG A 256 13.01 -6.11 38.92
CA ARG A 256 12.15 -6.57 37.84
C ARG A 256 12.97 -7.32 36.78
N PRO A 257 12.37 -8.31 36.09
CA PRO A 257 12.98 -8.91 34.92
C PRO A 257 13.30 -7.86 33.85
N GLU A 258 14.23 -8.19 32.95
CA GLU A 258 14.48 -7.41 31.75
C GLU A 258 13.21 -7.38 30.87
N GLY A 259 12.92 -6.23 30.24
CA GLY A 259 11.71 -6.06 29.42
C GLY A 259 10.41 -5.87 30.22
N TRP A 260 10.47 -5.72 31.55
CA TRP A 260 9.30 -5.40 32.38
C TRP A 260 8.71 -4.03 32.03
N ILE A 261 7.41 -4.00 31.73
CA ILE A 261 6.70 -2.79 31.32
C ILE A 261 6.29 -1.97 32.54
N GLY A 262 5.66 -2.62 33.54
CA GLY A 262 5.28 -1.99 34.79
C GLY A 262 4.22 -0.89 34.65
N GLY A 263 3.30 -1.03 33.69
CA GLY A 263 2.29 -0.01 33.41
C GLY A 263 1.02 -0.54 32.74
N ILE A 264 -0.10 0.09 33.08
CA ILE A 264 -1.40 -0.09 32.41
C ILE A 264 -1.79 1.18 31.66
N THR A 265 -2.60 1.03 30.62
CA THR A 265 -2.98 2.12 29.70
C THR A 265 -4.51 2.25 29.62
N ASN A 266 -5.02 3.22 28.85
CA ASN A 266 -6.46 3.39 28.68
C ASN A 266 -7.10 2.31 27.79
N PRO A 267 -6.49 1.87 26.67
CA PRO A 267 -7.05 0.78 25.90
C PRO A 267 -6.98 -0.55 26.66
N PRO A 268 -8.11 -1.27 26.80
CA PRO A 268 -8.12 -2.54 27.52
C PRO A 268 -7.28 -3.63 26.85
N ALA A 269 -7.11 -3.58 25.53
CA ALA A 269 -6.31 -4.55 24.77
C ALA A 269 -4.81 -4.43 25.11
N THR A 270 -4.27 -3.21 25.06
CA THR A 270 -2.89 -2.91 25.46
C THR A 270 -2.66 -3.22 26.94
N THR A 271 -3.61 -2.89 27.80
CA THR A 271 -3.54 -3.26 29.23
C THR A 271 -3.48 -4.78 29.44
N TYR A 272 -4.27 -5.54 28.68
CA TYR A 272 -4.21 -6.99 28.71
C TYR A 272 -2.83 -7.51 28.26
N GLN A 273 -2.31 -7.02 27.13
CA GLN A 273 -0.99 -7.39 26.61
C GLN A 273 0.12 -7.11 27.63
N ASN A 274 0.15 -5.91 28.22
CA ASN A 274 1.16 -5.52 29.20
C ASN A 274 1.14 -6.40 30.45
N LEU A 275 -0.04 -6.58 31.05
CA LEU A 275 -0.19 -7.38 32.26
C LEU A 275 0.13 -8.85 32.04
N ARG A 276 -0.24 -9.37 30.86
CA ARG A 276 0.09 -10.74 30.49
C ARG A 276 1.59 -10.88 30.30
N HIS A 277 2.22 -10.02 29.52
CA HIS A 277 3.68 -10.01 29.28
C HIS A 277 4.48 -9.99 30.58
N ASP A 278 4.19 -9.04 31.47
CA ASP A 278 4.88 -8.92 32.76
C ASP A 278 4.66 -10.18 33.63
N LEU A 279 3.46 -10.77 33.64
CA LEU A 279 3.20 -12.01 34.36
C LEU A 279 4.01 -13.20 33.79
N GLU A 280 4.13 -13.29 32.47
CA GLU A 280 4.92 -14.34 31.82
C GLU A 280 6.42 -14.17 32.15
N LEU A 281 6.95 -12.96 32.12
CA LEU A 281 8.33 -12.67 32.52
C LEU A 281 8.60 -13.03 33.99
N LEU A 282 7.66 -12.71 34.89
CA LEU A 282 7.77 -13.10 36.30
C LEU A 282 7.78 -14.62 36.46
N ALA A 283 6.97 -15.34 35.68
CA ALA A 283 6.95 -16.80 35.69
C ALA A 283 8.29 -17.37 35.19
N ASP A 284 8.84 -16.85 34.09
CA ASP A 284 10.12 -17.29 33.52
C ASP A 284 11.30 -17.05 34.49
N GLU A 285 11.34 -15.88 35.15
CA GLU A 285 12.38 -15.53 36.11
C GLU A 285 12.32 -16.36 37.40
N THR A 286 11.11 -16.73 37.85
CA THR A 286 10.91 -17.38 39.15
C THR A 286 10.81 -18.90 39.09
N LEU A 287 10.39 -19.48 37.97
CA LEU A 287 10.32 -20.92 37.76
C LEU A 287 11.48 -21.36 36.85
N ALA A 288 11.28 -21.23 35.55
CA ALA A 288 12.24 -21.32 34.46
C ALA A 288 11.52 -20.90 33.18
N VAL A 289 12.30 -20.64 32.13
CA VAL A 289 11.77 -20.31 30.80
C VAL A 289 10.76 -21.36 30.33
N SER A 290 9.56 -20.91 29.95
CA SER A 290 8.45 -21.75 29.47
C SER A 290 7.88 -22.73 30.51
N GLU A 291 8.32 -22.69 31.77
CA GLU A 291 7.72 -23.50 32.84
C GLU A 291 6.53 -22.77 33.45
N ARG A 292 5.37 -23.44 33.52
CA ARG A 292 4.13 -22.84 34.04
C ARG A 292 3.45 -23.73 35.09
N PRO A 293 2.81 -23.13 36.10
CA PRO A 293 1.96 -23.86 37.04
C PRO A 293 0.85 -24.66 36.34
N THR A 294 0.37 -25.73 36.98
CA THR A 294 -0.73 -26.52 36.44
C THR A 294 -2.01 -25.69 36.27
N GLY A 295 -2.63 -25.77 35.09
CA GLY A 295 -3.86 -25.04 34.77
C GLY A 295 -3.64 -23.59 34.36
N TRP A 296 -2.41 -23.21 34.02
CA TRP A 296 -2.08 -21.93 33.40
C TRP A 296 -2.92 -21.68 32.15
N GLN A 297 -3.43 -20.45 31.99
CA GLN A 297 -4.36 -20.07 30.94
C GLN A 297 -3.68 -19.30 29.79
N GLY A 298 -2.54 -18.66 30.04
CA GLY A 298 -1.68 -18.07 29.00
C GLY A 298 -1.00 -19.15 28.16
N VAL A 299 -1.67 -19.62 27.11
CA VAL A 299 -1.17 -20.72 26.25
C VAL A 299 -0.51 -20.24 24.96
N ASP A 300 -0.64 -18.95 24.64
CA ASP A 300 -0.07 -18.35 23.44
C ASP A 300 1.37 -17.89 23.74
N PRO A 301 2.39 -18.49 23.10
CA PRO A 301 3.79 -18.14 23.34
C PRO A 301 4.14 -16.69 22.98
N LEU A 302 3.38 -16.06 22.08
CA LEU A 302 3.56 -14.67 21.67
C LEU A 302 3.33 -13.68 22.82
N GLN A 303 2.52 -14.08 23.81
CA GLN A 303 2.19 -13.28 24.98
C GLN A 303 3.38 -13.01 25.92
N ARG A 304 4.52 -13.67 25.70
CA ARG A 304 5.79 -13.42 26.41
C ARG A 304 6.67 -12.36 25.75
N CYS A 305 6.34 -11.98 24.52
CA CYS A 305 7.10 -11.03 23.75
C CYS A 305 6.56 -9.62 23.99
N GLU A 306 7.39 -8.60 23.78
CA GLU A 306 6.95 -7.21 23.98
C GLU A 306 5.68 -6.91 23.15
N PRO A 307 4.73 -6.11 23.67
CA PRO A 307 3.47 -5.80 23.00
C PRO A 307 3.62 -5.32 21.56
N LEU A 308 4.64 -4.51 21.27
CA LEU A 308 4.93 -4.04 19.92
C LEU A 308 5.28 -5.20 18.95
N VAL A 309 5.96 -6.24 19.43
CA VAL A 309 6.23 -7.47 18.67
C VAL A 309 4.94 -8.26 18.47
N GLN A 310 4.12 -8.41 19.52
CA GLN A 310 2.80 -9.07 19.41
C GLN A 310 1.94 -8.40 18.34
N ASN A 311 1.96 -7.07 18.34
CA ASN A 311 1.24 -6.23 17.39
C ASN A 311 1.78 -6.36 15.97
N LEU A 312 3.10 -6.36 15.77
CA LEU A 312 3.68 -6.59 14.45
C LEU A 312 3.31 -7.98 13.90
N VAL A 313 3.34 -9.02 14.74
CA VAL A 313 2.93 -10.38 14.34
C VAL A 313 1.47 -10.38 13.92
N LEU A 314 0.56 -9.80 14.70
CA LEU A 314 -0.85 -9.68 14.35
C LEU A 314 -1.05 -8.95 13.00
N LEU A 315 -0.34 -7.84 12.81
CA LEU A 315 -0.38 -7.08 11.56
C LEU A 315 0.15 -7.91 10.39
N ALA A 316 1.23 -8.67 10.58
CA ALA A 316 1.80 -9.54 9.56
C ALA A 316 0.87 -10.72 9.21
N GLU A 317 0.21 -11.30 10.20
CA GLU A 317 -0.80 -12.35 10.00
C GLU A 317 -1.96 -11.82 9.16
N GLN A 318 -2.50 -10.65 9.49
CA GLN A 318 -3.63 -10.07 8.77
C GLN A 318 -3.28 -9.55 7.38
N ALA A 319 -2.13 -8.91 7.21
CA ALA A 319 -1.74 -8.27 5.96
C ALA A 319 -1.08 -9.23 4.95
N TYR A 320 -0.40 -10.27 5.44
CA TYR A 320 0.44 -11.14 4.62
C TYR A 320 0.17 -12.64 4.82
N ASN A 321 -0.86 -13.02 5.58
CA ASN A 321 -1.14 -14.41 5.97
C ASN A 321 0.09 -15.09 6.59
N PHE A 322 0.83 -14.33 7.40
CA PHE A 322 1.98 -14.84 8.13
C PHE A 322 1.57 -16.03 9.00
N SER A 323 2.43 -17.04 9.06
CA SER A 323 2.29 -18.11 10.03
C SER A 323 3.68 -18.49 10.52
N PRO A 324 3.97 -18.44 11.84
CA PRO A 324 5.28 -18.74 12.41
C PRO A 324 5.56 -20.25 12.45
N LEU A 325 5.33 -20.95 11.33
CA LEU A 325 5.54 -22.39 11.22
C LEU A 325 7.03 -22.72 11.38
N GLY A 326 7.32 -23.64 12.30
CA GLY A 326 8.68 -24.14 12.53
C GLY A 326 9.47 -23.44 13.62
N LEU A 327 8.91 -22.40 14.26
CA LEU A 327 9.49 -21.84 15.48
C LEU A 327 9.13 -22.73 16.69
N ASP A 328 10.13 -23.06 17.51
CA ASP A 328 9.87 -23.74 18.78
C ASP A 328 9.34 -22.73 19.80
N ALA A 329 8.05 -22.83 20.07
CA ALA A 329 7.34 -22.04 21.08
C ALA A 329 7.99 -22.07 22.47
N ASN A 330 8.83 -23.05 22.80
CA ASN A 330 9.47 -23.12 24.11
C ASN A 330 10.93 -22.65 24.10
N ALA A 331 11.45 -22.24 22.95
CA ALA A 331 12.81 -21.75 22.83
C ALA A 331 13.01 -20.47 23.69
N PRO A 332 14.12 -20.34 24.43
CA PRO A 332 14.41 -19.14 25.21
C PRO A 332 14.50 -17.86 24.38
N ASP A 333 14.92 -17.98 23.14
CA ASP A 333 15.03 -16.91 22.14
C ASP A 333 13.81 -16.84 21.21
N TYR A 334 12.67 -17.43 21.59
CA TYR A 334 11.44 -17.43 20.78
C TYR A 334 11.02 -16.03 20.35
N CYS A 335 11.09 -15.04 21.26
CA CYS A 335 10.67 -13.67 20.94
C CYS A 335 11.60 -12.99 19.93
N GLU A 336 12.91 -13.22 20.03
CA GLU A 336 13.88 -12.74 19.03
C GLU A 336 13.62 -13.40 17.67
N GLN A 337 13.36 -14.72 17.65
CA GLN A 337 13.10 -15.46 16.41
C GLN A 337 11.81 -14.99 15.72
N ILE A 338 10.71 -14.81 16.46
CA ILE A 338 9.44 -14.40 15.86
C ILE A 338 9.44 -12.93 15.45
N GLU A 339 10.10 -12.05 16.21
CA GLU A 339 10.32 -10.66 15.84
C GLU A 339 11.13 -10.58 14.54
N ALA A 340 12.25 -11.32 14.45
CA ALA A 340 13.06 -11.36 13.25
C ALA A 340 12.27 -11.90 12.04
N ALA A 341 11.47 -12.95 12.23
CA ALA A 341 10.65 -13.53 11.18
C ALA A 341 9.55 -12.57 10.69
N ALA A 342 8.85 -11.90 11.60
CA ALA A 342 7.81 -10.94 11.26
C ALA A 342 8.38 -9.72 10.54
N ASN A 343 9.47 -9.13 11.06
CA ASN A 343 10.15 -8.03 10.39
C ASN A 343 10.68 -8.41 9.00
N GLN A 344 11.30 -9.59 8.90
CA GLN A 344 11.81 -10.10 7.63
C GLN A 344 10.70 -10.26 6.59
N LEU A 345 9.53 -10.78 6.99
CA LEU A 345 8.37 -10.89 6.12
C LEU A 345 7.87 -9.51 5.67
N VAL A 346 7.76 -8.54 6.57
CA VAL A 346 7.22 -7.21 6.23
C VAL A 346 8.15 -6.46 5.27
N GLU A 347 9.46 -6.61 5.46
CA GLU A 347 10.49 -6.01 4.61
C GLU A 347 10.72 -6.76 3.30
N ASN A 348 10.41 -8.05 3.29
CA ASN A 348 10.57 -8.94 2.15
C ASN A 348 9.28 -9.74 2.00
N PRO A 349 8.14 -9.08 1.75
CA PRO A 349 6.89 -9.79 1.60
C PRO A 349 7.10 -10.76 0.45
N PRO A 350 6.63 -12.02 0.57
CA PRO A 350 6.83 -13.01 -0.46
C PRO A 350 6.42 -12.39 -1.78
N VAL A 351 7.38 -12.34 -2.71
CA VAL A 351 7.05 -12.07 -4.11
C VAL A 351 6.12 -13.20 -4.45
N VAL A 352 4.85 -12.88 -4.63
CA VAL A 352 3.88 -13.86 -5.10
C VAL A 352 4.33 -14.20 -6.52
N ASP A 353 5.18 -15.23 -6.64
CA ASP A 353 5.26 -16.01 -7.87
C ASP A 353 3.82 -16.43 -8.12
N VAL A 354 3.25 -15.85 -9.17
CA VAL A 354 1.82 -15.81 -9.44
C VAL A 354 1.29 -17.23 -9.63
N VAL A 355 0.98 -17.89 -8.53
CA VAL A 355 0.10 -19.04 -8.48
C VAL A 355 -1.13 -18.57 -7.75
N GLU A 356 -2.16 -18.33 -8.56
CA GLU A 356 -3.53 -18.02 -8.19
C GLU A 356 -3.92 -18.73 -6.88
N THR A 357 -4.19 -17.94 -5.84
CA THR A 357 -4.95 -18.38 -4.68
C THR A 357 -6.08 -17.39 -4.46
N ASP A 358 -7.18 -17.89 -3.89
CA ASP A 358 -8.56 -17.36 -3.95
C ASP A 358 -8.80 -15.89 -3.51
N ASP A 359 -7.78 -15.13 -3.11
CA ASP A 359 -7.83 -13.67 -2.92
C ASP A 359 -7.62 -12.87 -4.23
N ASP A 360 -7.24 -13.56 -5.32
CA ASP A 360 -6.93 -12.96 -6.63
C ASP A 360 -8.15 -12.57 -7.47
N ASP A 361 -9.36 -13.04 -7.11
CA ASP A 361 -10.60 -12.76 -7.85
C ASP A 361 -10.94 -11.26 -7.90
N ARG A 362 -10.61 -10.51 -6.85
CA ARG A 362 -10.89 -9.07 -6.80
C ARG A 362 -9.98 -8.26 -7.72
N LEU A 363 -8.75 -8.72 -7.92
CA LEU A 363 -7.73 -8.06 -8.75
C LEU A 363 -7.70 -8.62 -10.17
N THR A 364 -8.43 -9.70 -10.41
CA THR A 364 -8.65 -10.28 -11.73
C THR A 364 -9.82 -9.59 -12.42
N ALA A 365 -9.63 -9.26 -13.69
CA ALA A 365 -10.66 -8.68 -14.53
C ALA A 365 -10.47 -9.18 -15.98
N GLU A 366 -11.40 -8.80 -16.84
CA GLU A 366 -11.36 -9.12 -18.25
C GLU A 366 -11.17 -7.86 -19.06
N SER A 367 -10.40 -7.98 -20.15
CA SER A 367 -10.32 -6.92 -21.15
C SER A 367 -11.68 -6.69 -21.80
N ASN A 368 -12.00 -5.43 -22.06
CA ASN A 368 -13.07 -5.01 -22.96
C ASN A 368 -12.45 -4.28 -24.16
N TRP A 369 -11.60 -5.01 -24.88
CA TRP A 369 -10.84 -4.52 -26.04
C TRP A 369 -9.84 -3.40 -25.69
N ALA A 370 -9.11 -3.56 -24.60
CA ALA A 370 -8.13 -2.59 -24.15
C ALA A 370 -6.91 -2.50 -25.08
N PHE A 371 -6.43 -1.29 -25.35
CA PHE A 371 -5.14 -1.08 -25.99
C PHE A 371 -4.02 -1.38 -25.00
N SER A 372 -3.03 -2.15 -25.44
CA SER A 372 -1.89 -2.58 -24.62
C SER A 372 -0.59 -1.89 -25.00
N TYR A 373 0.24 -1.59 -24.01
CA TYR A 373 1.51 -0.89 -24.18
C TYR A 373 2.62 -1.50 -23.31
N LEU A 374 3.89 -1.36 -23.69
CA LEU A 374 5.04 -1.74 -22.83
C LEU A 374 5.45 -0.63 -21.86
N ASP A 375 4.86 0.56 -21.97
CA ASP A 375 5.16 1.67 -21.09
C ASP A 375 3.89 2.43 -20.67
N ALA A 376 3.95 3.00 -19.46
CA ALA A 376 2.85 3.77 -18.88
C ALA A 376 2.55 5.07 -19.66
N ALA A 377 3.49 5.56 -20.46
CA ALA A 377 3.32 6.72 -21.32
C ALA A 377 2.68 6.37 -22.68
N ALA A 378 2.27 5.11 -22.87
CA ALA A 378 1.58 4.62 -24.06
C ALA A 378 2.38 4.80 -25.37
N THR A 379 3.71 4.77 -25.31
CA THR A 379 4.59 5.02 -26.46
C THR A 379 4.95 3.77 -27.26
N GLN A 380 4.89 2.59 -26.65
CA GLN A 380 5.27 1.30 -27.22
C GLN A 380 4.04 0.40 -27.27
N TYR A 381 3.21 0.59 -28.29
CA TYR A 381 1.97 -0.15 -28.45
C TYR A 381 2.24 -1.61 -28.84
N MET A 382 1.51 -2.54 -28.21
CA MET A 382 1.69 -3.99 -28.39
C MET A 382 0.50 -4.70 -29.01
N GLY A 383 -0.65 -4.05 -29.22
CA GLY A 383 -1.85 -4.69 -29.75
C GLY A 383 -3.10 -4.37 -28.95
N ILE A 384 -4.26 -4.80 -29.47
CA ILE A 384 -5.51 -4.74 -28.72
C ILE A 384 -5.63 -6.07 -27.98
N MET A 385 -5.73 -6.01 -26.65
CA MET A 385 -6.02 -7.17 -25.82
C MET A 385 -7.48 -7.58 -26.08
N PRO A 386 -7.76 -8.80 -26.61
CA PRO A 386 -9.10 -9.21 -26.99
C PRO A 386 -10.10 -9.13 -25.85
N GLY A 387 -11.37 -8.83 -26.17
CA GLY A 387 -12.43 -8.83 -25.17
C GLY A 387 -12.60 -10.19 -24.48
N GLY A 388 -12.79 -10.20 -23.17
CA GLY A 388 -12.87 -11.43 -22.36
C GLY A 388 -11.52 -12.06 -22.02
N THR A 389 -10.39 -11.44 -22.41
CA THR A 389 -9.06 -11.92 -22.00
C THR A 389 -8.91 -11.67 -20.50
N PRO A 390 -8.77 -12.73 -19.67
CA PRO A 390 -8.54 -12.55 -18.24
C PRO A 390 -7.14 -11.98 -18.02
N PHE A 391 -7.04 -11.08 -17.06
CA PHE A 391 -5.79 -10.53 -16.59
C PHE A 391 -5.90 -10.20 -15.12
N ARG A 392 -4.75 -10.10 -14.45
CA ARG A 392 -4.61 -9.60 -13.10
C ARG A 392 -4.06 -8.18 -13.11
N ALA A 393 -4.70 -7.25 -12.41
CA ALA A 393 -4.23 -5.88 -12.24
C ALA A 393 -3.25 -5.77 -11.06
N TRP A 394 -2.15 -5.04 -11.27
CA TRP A 394 -1.06 -4.95 -10.29
C TRP A 394 -0.85 -3.53 -9.79
N TYR A 395 -0.73 -2.57 -10.71
CA TYR A 395 -0.35 -1.20 -10.38
C TYR A 395 -1.18 -0.22 -11.20
N ARG A 396 -1.50 0.95 -10.63
CA ARG A 396 -2.02 2.10 -11.38
C ARG A 396 -0.91 3.11 -11.66
N ASN A 397 -1.06 3.88 -12.72
CA ASN A 397 -0.14 4.96 -13.04
C ASN A 397 -0.38 6.19 -12.13
N PHE A 398 0.62 7.06 -12.01
CA PHE A 398 0.58 8.25 -11.15
C PHE A 398 -0.26 9.38 -11.75
N GLY A 399 -0.81 10.26 -10.90
CA GLY A 399 -1.59 11.46 -11.29
C GLY A 399 -3.00 11.14 -11.82
N ASP A 400 -3.53 12.01 -12.69
CA ASP A 400 -4.85 11.84 -13.35
C ASP A 400 -4.84 10.78 -14.48
N SER A 401 -3.88 9.85 -14.46
CA SER A 401 -3.75 8.80 -15.48
C SER A 401 -4.65 7.61 -15.17
N ASN A 402 -5.38 7.14 -16.18
CA ASN A 402 -6.23 5.94 -16.08
C ASN A 402 -5.48 4.65 -16.45
N MET A 403 -4.16 4.72 -16.66
CA MET A 403 -3.36 3.57 -17.05
C MET A 403 -3.10 2.67 -15.83
N MET A 404 -3.11 1.37 -16.04
CA MET A 404 -2.70 0.36 -15.07
C MET A 404 -1.82 -0.70 -15.73
N PHE A 405 -0.90 -1.26 -14.95
CA PHE A 405 -0.11 -2.42 -15.33
C PHE A 405 -0.86 -3.70 -14.96
N VAL A 406 -0.96 -4.61 -15.93
CA VAL A 406 -1.69 -5.88 -15.82
C VAL A 406 -0.85 -7.02 -16.36
N SER A 407 -1.11 -8.25 -15.90
CA SER A 407 -0.49 -9.45 -16.47
C SER A 407 -1.52 -10.56 -16.72
N GLY A 408 -1.23 -11.42 -17.68
CA GLY A 408 -1.85 -12.72 -17.86
C GLY A 408 -0.79 -13.75 -18.24
N ASP A 409 -1.20 -14.97 -18.58
CA ASP A 409 -0.30 -16.12 -18.82
C ASP A 409 0.86 -15.85 -19.79
N THR A 410 0.63 -14.98 -20.78
CA THR A 410 1.53 -14.75 -21.91
C THR A 410 1.83 -13.27 -22.16
N PHE A 411 1.48 -12.39 -21.23
CA PHE A 411 1.70 -10.96 -21.39
C PHE A 411 1.77 -10.22 -20.05
N ALA A 412 2.49 -9.11 -20.03
CA ALA A 412 2.52 -8.14 -18.95
C ALA A 412 2.65 -6.74 -19.56
N VAL A 413 1.57 -5.95 -19.51
CA VAL A 413 1.39 -4.74 -20.33
C VAL A 413 0.64 -3.67 -19.56
N TYR A 414 0.68 -2.44 -20.05
CA TYR A 414 -0.14 -1.33 -19.59
C TYR A 414 -1.43 -1.24 -20.39
N VAL A 415 -2.55 -1.03 -19.71
CA VAL A 415 -3.88 -0.81 -20.29
C VAL A 415 -4.62 0.30 -19.54
N ASP A 416 -5.55 0.98 -20.19
CA ASP A 416 -6.44 1.93 -19.51
C ASP A 416 -7.61 1.18 -18.85
N TYR A 417 -7.82 1.36 -17.54
CA TYR A 417 -8.79 0.58 -16.76
C TYR A 417 -10.22 0.70 -17.28
N ARG A 418 -10.56 1.81 -17.96
CA ARG A 418 -11.90 2.08 -18.50
C ARG A 418 -12.29 1.14 -19.63
N PHE A 419 -11.31 0.47 -20.23
CA PHE A 419 -11.53 -0.56 -21.26
C PHE A 419 -11.44 -1.98 -20.69
N THR A 420 -11.77 -2.14 -19.41
CA THR A 420 -11.76 -3.43 -18.72
C THR A 420 -13.00 -3.60 -17.85
N THR A 421 -13.20 -4.78 -17.28
CA THR A 421 -14.26 -5.03 -16.29
C THR A 421 -13.88 -4.66 -14.86
N LEU A 422 -12.65 -4.16 -14.62
CA LEU A 422 -12.16 -3.80 -13.29
C LEU A 422 -12.93 -2.59 -12.72
N PRO A 423 -13.54 -2.69 -11.52
CA PRO A 423 -14.24 -1.56 -10.91
C PRO A 423 -13.30 -0.40 -10.58
N ALA A 424 -13.77 0.83 -10.72
CA ALA A 424 -12.98 2.03 -10.42
C ALA A 424 -12.45 2.05 -8.97
N THR A 425 -13.25 1.58 -8.00
CA THR A 425 -12.82 1.47 -6.60
C THR A 425 -11.67 0.50 -6.39
N VAL A 426 -11.58 -0.56 -7.21
CA VAL A 426 -10.46 -1.50 -7.19
C VAL A 426 -9.26 -0.89 -7.88
N PHE A 427 -9.44 -0.24 -9.03
CA PHE A 427 -8.38 0.52 -9.71
C PHE A 427 -7.76 1.58 -8.79
N ASP A 428 -8.56 2.35 -8.07
CA ASP A 428 -8.09 3.39 -7.13
C ASP A 428 -7.34 2.79 -5.92
N SER A 429 -7.67 1.55 -5.56
CA SER A 429 -6.97 0.78 -4.52
C SER A 429 -5.66 0.15 -4.98
N LEU A 430 -5.37 0.14 -6.29
CA LEU A 430 -4.11 -0.40 -6.80
C LEU A 430 -2.94 0.46 -6.31
N PRO A 431 -1.82 -0.16 -5.89
CA PRO A 431 -0.59 0.57 -5.64
C PRO A 431 -0.16 1.36 -6.88
N THR A 432 0.41 2.54 -6.69
CA THR A 432 0.97 3.31 -7.80
C THR A 432 2.26 2.66 -8.31
N ILE A 433 2.52 2.80 -9.61
CA ILE A 433 3.74 2.27 -10.24
C ILE A 433 5.00 3.08 -9.93
N GLU A 434 4.87 4.13 -9.14
CA GLU A 434 5.97 4.98 -8.72
C GLU A 434 7.05 4.11 -8.06
N ASN A 435 8.26 4.12 -8.62
CA ASN A 435 9.42 3.34 -8.17
C ASN A 435 9.34 1.80 -8.38
N VAL A 436 8.33 1.32 -9.11
CA VAL A 436 8.27 -0.05 -9.61
C VAL A 436 8.54 -0.01 -11.12
N ASN A 437 9.45 -0.85 -11.62
CA ASN A 437 9.64 -1.03 -13.07
C ASN A 437 9.24 -2.46 -13.46
N PRO A 438 7.94 -2.73 -13.66
CA PRO A 438 7.50 -4.07 -14.00
C PRO A 438 8.10 -4.52 -15.31
N ILE A 439 8.48 -5.80 -15.38
CA ILE A 439 8.93 -6.40 -16.62
C ILE A 439 7.73 -6.47 -17.56
N THR A 440 7.76 -5.66 -18.61
CA THR A 440 6.72 -5.64 -19.63
C THR A 440 7.12 -6.53 -20.78
N PHE A 441 6.23 -7.43 -21.17
CA PHE A 441 6.38 -8.30 -22.34
C PHE A 441 5.01 -8.60 -22.93
N CYS A 442 4.98 -9.02 -24.18
CA CYS A 442 3.73 -9.39 -24.82
C CYS A 442 4.04 -10.50 -25.81
N ASP A 443 3.89 -11.74 -25.35
CA ASP A 443 4.13 -12.95 -26.11
C ASP A 443 2.81 -13.66 -26.51
N ALA A 444 1.67 -13.08 -26.10
CA ALA A 444 0.35 -13.55 -26.47
C ALA A 444 0.14 -13.46 -27.99
N ALA A 445 -0.72 -14.33 -28.53
CA ALA A 445 -0.96 -14.40 -29.98
C ALA A 445 -1.51 -13.10 -30.59
N TRP A 446 -2.11 -12.22 -29.78
CA TRP A 446 -2.63 -10.91 -30.20
C TRP A 446 -1.58 -9.79 -30.14
N CYS A 447 -0.38 -10.07 -29.62
CA CYS A 447 0.72 -9.12 -29.53
C CYS A 447 1.33 -8.88 -30.92
N ASN A 448 1.45 -7.62 -31.32
CA ASN A 448 1.89 -7.20 -32.65
C ASN A 448 3.30 -6.56 -32.65
N GLY A 449 4.01 -6.60 -31.51
CA GLY A 449 5.35 -6.03 -31.32
C GLY A 449 5.35 -4.50 -31.17
N PRO A 450 6.43 -3.88 -30.63
CA PRO A 450 6.43 -2.45 -30.33
C PRO A 450 6.34 -1.63 -31.62
N GLY A 451 5.19 -1.02 -31.85
CA GLY A 451 4.92 -0.09 -32.94
C GLY A 451 4.35 1.23 -32.42
N PRO A 452 4.24 2.27 -33.28
CA PRO A 452 3.44 3.44 -32.91
C PRO A 452 2.01 2.97 -32.61
N THR A 453 1.38 3.56 -31.59
CA THR A 453 -0.07 3.42 -31.38
C THR A 453 -0.76 3.69 -32.72
N PRO A 454 -1.70 2.86 -33.20
CA PRO A 454 -2.21 3.00 -34.55
C PRO A 454 -2.83 4.40 -34.76
N THR A 455 -2.06 5.30 -35.38
CA THR A 455 -2.56 6.59 -35.86
C THR A 455 -3.53 6.31 -37.00
N PRO A 456 -4.78 6.77 -36.95
CA PRO A 456 -5.76 6.54 -38.00
C PRO A 456 -5.52 7.48 -39.20
N THR A 457 -4.33 7.38 -39.81
CA THR A 457 -4.08 7.86 -41.17
C THR A 457 -3.19 6.92 -42.01
N GLY A 458 -2.74 5.77 -41.48
CA GLY A 458 -1.81 4.91 -42.23
C GLY A 458 -1.84 3.44 -41.85
N PHE A 459 -2.59 2.69 -42.64
CA PHE A 459 -2.66 1.22 -42.83
C PHE A 459 -1.54 0.34 -42.25
N GLY A 460 -1.94 -0.79 -41.65
CA GLY A 460 -1.05 -1.94 -41.40
C GLY A 460 -1.64 -3.00 -40.47
N ALA A 461 -1.61 -2.75 -39.16
CA ALA A 461 -1.82 -3.81 -38.16
C ALA A 461 -3.28 -4.02 -37.71
N LEU A 462 -4.14 -2.99 -37.73
CA LEU A 462 -5.53 -3.10 -37.25
C LEU A 462 -6.45 -3.92 -38.19
N ALA A 463 -6.12 -3.99 -39.49
CA ALA A 463 -6.90 -4.75 -40.47
C ALA A 463 -6.69 -6.27 -40.37
N ALA A 464 -5.54 -6.72 -39.84
CA ALA A 464 -5.26 -8.13 -39.60
C ALA A 464 -5.95 -8.63 -38.32
N VAL A 465 -5.93 -7.82 -37.25
CA VAL A 465 -6.54 -8.17 -35.95
C VAL A 465 -8.07 -8.15 -36.00
N LEU A 466 -8.69 -7.27 -36.80
CA LEU A 466 -10.16 -7.22 -36.94
C LEU A 466 -10.73 -8.29 -37.91
N GLN A 467 -9.90 -9.01 -38.67
CA GLN A 467 -10.36 -10.18 -39.44
C GLN A 467 -10.46 -11.45 -38.59
N GLU A 468 -9.72 -11.57 -37.49
CA GLU A 468 -9.79 -12.73 -36.58
C GLU A 468 -10.78 -12.54 -35.41
N GLY A 469 -11.07 -11.29 -35.01
CA GLY A 469 -11.94 -10.96 -33.86
C GLY A 469 -13.44 -10.83 -34.15
N THR A 470 -13.89 -10.97 -35.40
CA THR A 470 -15.33 -10.96 -35.73
C THR A 470 -15.72 -12.33 -36.28
N PRO A 471 -16.61 -13.10 -35.61
CA PRO A 471 -17.26 -14.21 -36.30
C PRO A 471 -17.91 -13.64 -37.56
N PRO A 472 -17.84 -14.31 -38.72
CA PRO A 472 -18.64 -13.90 -39.86
C PRO A 472 -20.09 -13.82 -39.39
N ALA A 473 -20.76 -12.70 -39.72
CA ALA A 473 -22.18 -12.54 -39.42
C ALA A 473 -22.92 -13.83 -39.76
N PRO A 474 -23.66 -14.45 -38.81
CA PRO A 474 -24.35 -15.69 -39.09
C PRO A 474 -25.23 -15.51 -40.33
N ALA A 475 -25.06 -16.42 -41.28
CA ALA A 475 -25.85 -16.43 -42.49
C ALA A 475 -27.33 -16.56 -42.14
N THR A 476 -28.10 -15.52 -42.49
CA THR A 476 -29.56 -15.49 -42.68
C THR A 476 -30.38 -16.35 -41.73
N THR A 477 -30.97 -15.75 -40.70
CA THR A 477 -32.30 -16.18 -40.23
C THR A 477 -33.11 -14.96 -39.77
N PRO A 478 -34.27 -14.68 -40.36
CA PRO A 478 -35.10 -13.55 -39.96
C PRO A 478 -35.70 -13.84 -38.59
N LEU A 479 -35.40 -13.00 -37.60
CA LEU A 479 -36.11 -13.02 -36.31
C LEU A 479 -37.56 -12.55 -36.54
N PRO A 480 -38.58 -13.32 -36.11
CA PRO A 480 -39.97 -12.89 -36.19
C PRO A 480 -40.26 -11.88 -35.08
N GLY A 481 -40.65 -10.65 -35.46
CA GLY A 481 -41.08 -9.63 -34.51
C GLY A 481 -40.63 -8.22 -34.90
N LEU A 482 -41.16 -7.73 -36.02
CA LEU A 482 -41.08 -6.31 -36.37
C LEU A 482 -41.78 -5.45 -35.32
N THR A 483 -41.10 -4.41 -34.80
CA THR A 483 -41.45 -2.99 -35.00
C THR A 483 -40.54 -2.05 -34.19
N PRO A 484 -40.32 -0.78 -34.61
CA PRO A 484 -40.31 -0.20 -35.96
C PRO A 484 -39.02 0.60 -36.24
N GLY A 485 -38.44 0.45 -37.44
CA GLY A 485 -37.40 1.35 -37.96
C GLY A 485 -36.51 0.71 -39.02
N VAL A 486 -36.10 -0.54 -38.80
CA VAL A 486 -35.23 -1.24 -39.74
C VAL A 486 -36.08 -1.86 -40.85
N SER A 487 -35.92 -1.37 -42.07
CA SER A 487 -36.43 -2.05 -43.26
C SER A 487 -35.87 -3.48 -43.26
N THR A 488 -36.74 -4.48 -43.42
CA THR A 488 -36.41 -5.91 -43.50
C THR A 488 -35.44 -6.27 -44.62
N ASP A 489 -35.01 -5.29 -45.42
CA ASP A 489 -34.16 -5.46 -46.60
C ASP A 489 -32.76 -4.85 -46.40
N LYS A 490 -32.45 -4.29 -45.23
CA LYS A 490 -31.13 -3.71 -44.95
C LYS A 490 -30.14 -4.77 -44.45
N VAL A 491 -28.90 -4.69 -44.93
CA VAL A 491 -27.81 -5.58 -44.51
C VAL A 491 -27.14 -5.01 -43.27
N GLN A 492 -27.05 -5.83 -42.22
CA GLN A 492 -26.28 -5.46 -41.03
C GLN A 492 -24.79 -5.48 -41.32
N VAL A 493 -24.09 -4.44 -40.88
CA VAL A 493 -22.63 -4.30 -40.94
C VAL A 493 -22.11 -3.83 -39.57
N SER A 494 -20.83 -4.04 -39.30
CA SER A 494 -20.17 -3.63 -38.05
C SER A 494 -19.61 -2.20 -38.12
N TRP A 495 -19.16 -1.68 -36.98
CA TRP A 495 -18.57 -0.34 -36.86
C TRP A 495 -17.46 -0.05 -37.88
N ASN A 496 -16.69 -1.07 -38.28
CA ASN A 496 -15.60 -0.98 -39.27
C ASN A 496 -16.09 -0.64 -40.70
N ASN A 497 -17.39 -0.75 -40.95
CA ASN A 497 -18.05 -0.37 -42.18
C ASN A 497 -18.58 1.07 -42.13
N ILE A 498 -18.40 1.78 -41.03
CA ILE A 498 -18.76 3.19 -40.90
C ILE A 498 -17.53 4.04 -41.22
N ARG A 499 -17.68 4.94 -42.19
CA ARG A 499 -16.70 5.97 -42.49
C ARG A 499 -17.05 7.22 -41.69
N VAL A 500 -16.10 7.66 -40.87
CA VAL A 500 -16.24 8.83 -40.00
C VAL A 500 -15.41 9.98 -40.56
N THR A 501 -16.06 11.09 -40.89
CA THR A 501 -15.39 12.35 -41.25
C THR A 501 -15.52 13.32 -40.09
N TYR A 502 -14.41 13.64 -39.44
CA TYR A 502 -14.39 14.56 -38.30
C TYR A 502 -14.41 16.01 -38.78
N LEU A 503 -15.32 16.81 -38.21
CA LEU A 503 -15.53 18.22 -38.58
C LEU A 503 -15.18 19.18 -37.44
N GLY A 504 -15.31 18.73 -36.19
CA GLY A 504 -14.98 19.54 -35.02
C GLY A 504 -14.86 18.71 -33.76
N ASP A 505 -14.05 19.21 -32.83
CA ASP A 505 -13.78 18.58 -31.55
C ASP A 505 -14.08 19.50 -30.39
N PHE A 506 -14.71 18.94 -29.36
CA PHE A 506 -15.04 19.63 -28.13
C PHE A 506 -14.54 18.80 -26.94
N PRO A 507 -13.22 18.79 -26.68
CA PRO A 507 -12.61 17.98 -25.63
C PRO A 507 -13.23 18.24 -24.24
N ASP A 508 -13.54 19.50 -23.95
CA ASP A 508 -14.18 19.91 -22.67
C ASP A 508 -15.56 19.26 -22.45
N ARG A 509 -16.24 18.85 -23.52
CA ARG A 509 -17.52 18.14 -23.48
C ARG A 509 -17.39 16.66 -23.85
N ARG A 510 -16.19 16.19 -24.20
CA ARG A 510 -15.88 14.85 -24.72
C ARG A 510 -16.67 14.45 -25.96
N VAL A 511 -16.93 15.41 -26.86
CA VAL A 511 -17.80 15.22 -28.05
C VAL A 511 -17.06 15.57 -29.34
N ALA A 512 -17.24 14.74 -30.37
CA ALA A 512 -16.88 14.99 -31.76
C ALA A 512 -18.11 15.35 -32.60
N GLN A 513 -17.99 16.32 -33.50
CA GLN A 513 -18.90 16.50 -34.62
C GLN A 513 -18.40 15.73 -35.84
N VAL A 514 -19.20 14.79 -36.32
CA VAL A 514 -18.82 13.87 -37.40
C VAL A 514 -19.89 13.77 -38.47
N ALA A 515 -19.45 13.73 -39.73
CA ALA A 515 -20.29 13.29 -40.85
C ALA A 515 -20.05 11.80 -41.09
N LEU A 516 -21.13 11.03 -41.26
CA LEU A 516 -21.07 9.57 -41.33
C LEU A 516 -21.55 9.04 -42.68
N GLU A 517 -20.82 8.07 -43.20
CA GLU A 517 -21.23 7.19 -44.30
C GLU A 517 -21.13 5.74 -43.85
N ILE A 518 -21.94 4.86 -44.42
CA ILE A 518 -21.96 3.43 -44.11
C ILE A 518 -21.76 2.62 -45.39
N CYS A 519 -20.95 1.58 -45.31
CA CYS A 519 -20.40 0.90 -46.47
C CYS A 519 -20.77 -0.60 -46.42
N ARG A 520 -20.97 -1.27 -47.57
CA ARG A 520 -21.18 -2.73 -47.59
C ARG A 520 -19.91 -3.55 -47.35
N GLN A 521 -18.77 -2.91 -47.50
CA GLN A 521 -17.45 -3.45 -47.20
C GLN A 521 -16.81 -2.55 -46.15
N PRO A 522 -15.79 -3.02 -45.41
CA PRO A 522 -15.09 -2.19 -44.44
C PRO A 522 -14.70 -0.83 -45.04
N ALA A 523 -14.96 0.25 -44.30
CA ALA A 523 -14.87 1.64 -44.78
C ALA A 523 -13.49 2.00 -45.36
N GLN A 524 -12.45 1.29 -44.91
CA GLN A 524 -11.06 1.37 -45.36
C GLN A 524 -10.85 0.92 -46.81
N GLN A 525 -11.65 -0.02 -47.29
CA GLN A 525 -11.52 -0.63 -48.63
C GLN A 525 -12.70 -0.25 -49.54
N ALA A 526 -13.75 0.33 -48.97
CA ALA A 526 -14.94 0.72 -49.69
C ALA A 526 -14.65 1.88 -50.65
N VAL A 527 -14.78 1.60 -51.95
CA VAL A 527 -14.72 2.64 -53.00
C VAL A 527 -16.03 3.45 -53.09
N ALA A 528 -17.11 2.95 -52.50
CA ALA A 528 -18.41 3.62 -52.43
C ALA A 528 -19.12 3.29 -51.11
N CYS A 529 -19.63 4.31 -50.44
CA CYS A 529 -20.44 4.22 -49.23
C CYS A 529 -21.73 5.01 -49.43
N GLU A 530 -22.77 4.66 -48.69
CA GLU A 530 -24.02 5.42 -48.68
C GLU A 530 -24.07 6.36 -47.47
N PRO A 531 -24.66 7.56 -47.58
CA PRO A 531 -24.82 8.45 -46.44
C PRO A 531 -25.62 7.79 -45.32
N VAL A 532 -25.25 8.07 -44.07
CA VAL A 532 -26.09 7.74 -42.92
C VAL A 532 -27.31 8.66 -42.92
N ILE A 533 -28.50 8.06 -43.02
CA ILE A 533 -29.78 8.77 -43.14
C ILE A 533 -30.48 8.95 -41.78
N SER A 534 -30.27 8.03 -40.84
CA SER A 534 -30.86 8.10 -39.49
C SER A 534 -29.99 7.42 -38.45
N ILE A 535 -30.05 7.94 -37.22
CA ILE A 535 -29.45 7.33 -36.04
C ILE A 535 -30.50 7.33 -34.94
N THR A 536 -30.76 6.17 -34.33
CA THR A 536 -31.71 6.01 -33.24
C THR A 536 -31.02 5.43 -32.02
N ASP A 537 -31.23 6.03 -30.86
CA ASP A 537 -30.74 5.49 -29.60
C ASP A 537 -31.62 4.30 -29.18
N ARG A 538 -31.03 3.12 -29.02
CA ARG A 538 -31.78 1.88 -28.80
C ARG A 538 -32.31 1.74 -27.38
N ALA A 539 -31.73 2.42 -26.41
CA ALA A 539 -32.20 2.38 -25.03
C ALA A 539 -33.47 3.22 -24.85
N THR A 540 -33.56 4.34 -25.56
CA THR A 540 -34.67 5.31 -25.44
C THR A 540 -35.60 5.35 -26.64
N ASN A 541 -35.30 4.56 -27.68
CA ASN A 541 -35.97 4.52 -28.98
C ASN A 541 -36.18 5.92 -29.59
N SER A 542 -35.25 6.84 -29.34
CA SER A 542 -35.34 8.25 -29.72
C SER A 542 -34.38 8.55 -30.86
N PRO A 543 -34.82 9.23 -31.94
CA PRO A 543 -33.94 9.60 -33.04
C PRO A 543 -32.94 10.67 -32.58
N ARG A 544 -31.69 10.54 -33.00
CA ARG A 544 -30.66 11.58 -32.84
C ARG A 544 -30.72 12.49 -34.07
N PRO A 545 -31.23 13.73 -33.94
CA PRO A 545 -31.29 14.65 -35.07
C PRO A 545 -29.88 15.09 -35.49
N PRO A 546 -29.64 15.34 -36.80
CA PRO A 546 -28.38 15.90 -37.24
C PRO A 546 -28.23 17.35 -36.74
N VAL A 547 -27.01 17.71 -36.35
CA VAL A 547 -26.67 19.06 -35.87
C VAL A 547 -26.39 20.03 -37.02
N SER A 548 -25.95 19.51 -38.17
CA SER A 548 -25.69 20.28 -39.39
C SER A 548 -25.56 19.36 -40.62
N GLN A 549 -25.20 19.91 -41.77
CA GLN A 549 -24.86 19.15 -42.97
C GLN A 549 -23.49 19.58 -43.52
N TYR A 550 -22.71 18.61 -44.01
CA TYR A 550 -21.40 18.83 -44.62
C TYR A 550 -21.27 17.99 -45.89
N ASN A 551 -21.02 18.64 -47.03
CA ASN A 551 -20.94 17.98 -48.35
C ASN A 551 -22.11 17.04 -48.67
N GLY A 552 -23.32 17.39 -48.25
CA GLY A 552 -24.53 16.57 -48.46
C GLY A 552 -24.70 15.40 -47.49
N LEU A 553 -23.79 15.25 -46.51
CA LEU A 553 -23.88 14.28 -45.42
C LEU A 553 -24.46 14.94 -44.16
N ASN A 554 -25.23 14.17 -43.39
CA ASN A 554 -25.70 14.57 -42.08
C ASN A 554 -24.55 14.55 -41.06
N VAL A 555 -24.45 15.60 -40.24
CA VAL A 555 -23.45 15.72 -39.17
C VAL A 555 -24.13 15.44 -37.84
N PHE A 556 -23.46 14.66 -36.99
CA PHE A 556 -23.93 14.26 -35.68
C PHE A 556 -22.89 14.55 -34.61
N GLU A 557 -23.34 14.73 -33.37
CA GLU A 557 -22.47 14.81 -32.19
C GLU A 557 -22.40 13.45 -31.48
N PHE A 558 -21.18 12.98 -31.24
CA PHE A 558 -20.93 11.73 -30.52
C PHE A 558 -19.87 11.90 -29.45
N ASN A 559 -20.02 11.15 -28.35
CA ASN A 559 -18.93 10.98 -27.41
C ASN A 559 -17.82 10.13 -28.04
N TYR A 560 -16.58 10.33 -27.59
CA TYR A 560 -15.46 9.48 -27.97
C TYR A 560 -15.63 8.03 -27.44
N GLY A 561 -15.05 7.07 -28.15
CA GLY A 561 -15.03 5.64 -27.79
C GLY A 561 -15.98 4.77 -28.63
N TYR A 562 -16.08 3.50 -28.22
CA TYR A 562 -16.98 2.51 -28.80
C TYR A 562 -18.40 2.68 -28.24
N SER A 563 -19.41 2.54 -29.08
CA SER A 563 -20.82 2.59 -28.68
C SER A 563 -21.60 1.48 -29.36
N THR A 564 -22.34 0.67 -28.61
CA THR A 564 -23.19 -0.44 -29.11
C THR A 564 -24.70 -0.21 -28.90
N GLY A 565 -25.07 0.92 -28.29
CA GLY A 565 -26.46 1.28 -27.96
C GLY A 565 -27.20 2.03 -29.06
N LEU A 566 -26.71 2.01 -30.30
CA LEU A 566 -27.20 2.86 -31.38
C LEU A 566 -27.69 2.00 -32.55
N MET A 567 -28.63 2.54 -33.32
CA MET A 567 -29.05 1.99 -34.61
C MET A 567 -28.72 3.03 -35.67
N ILE A 568 -27.69 2.77 -36.47
CA ILE A 568 -27.14 3.68 -37.49
C ILE A 568 -27.52 3.14 -38.85
N GLU A 569 -28.27 3.90 -39.62
CA GLU A 569 -28.88 3.41 -40.84
C GLU A 569 -28.47 4.22 -42.06
N GLY A 570 -28.10 3.51 -43.13
CA GLY A 570 -28.05 4.01 -44.49
C GLY A 570 -29.31 3.60 -45.28
N ALA A 571 -29.27 3.79 -46.59
CA ALA A 571 -30.36 3.41 -47.48
C ALA A 571 -30.56 1.89 -47.56
N THR A 572 -29.48 1.11 -47.56
CA THR A 572 -29.50 -0.34 -47.79
C THR A 572 -28.72 -1.15 -46.73
N THR A 573 -28.08 -0.47 -45.78
CA THR A 573 -27.28 -1.06 -44.70
C THR A 573 -27.60 -0.44 -43.35
N TYR A 574 -27.31 -1.17 -42.27
CA TYR A 574 -27.40 -0.64 -40.92
C TYR A 574 -26.29 -1.21 -40.03
N SER A 575 -25.93 -0.51 -38.98
CA SER A 575 -24.98 -0.94 -37.97
C SER A 575 -25.53 -0.66 -36.57
N ASN A 576 -25.19 -1.54 -35.63
CA ASN A 576 -25.58 -1.41 -34.23
C ASN A 576 -24.48 -0.78 -33.37
N ASP A 577 -23.36 -0.42 -33.98
CA ASP A 577 -22.15 -0.10 -33.28
C ASP A 577 -21.29 0.94 -34.03
N ILE A 578 -20.60 1.79 -33.30
CA ILE A 578 -19.72 2.81 -33.89
C ILE A 578 -18.54 3.08 -32.97
N TRP A 579 -17.42 3.43 -33.58
CA TRP A 579 -16.25 3.95 -32.88
C TRP A 579 -15.98 5.40 -33.30
N ILE A 580 -15.85 6.29 -32.32
CA ILE A 580 -15.51 7.71 -32.52
C ILE A 580 -14.19 7.99 -31.80
N SER A 581 -13.17 8.41 -32.53
CA SER A 581 -11.83 8.62 -31.98
C SER A 581 -11.73 9.94 -31.22
N ASP A 582 -11.04 9.91 -30.09
CA ASP A 582 -10.63 11.10 -29.34
C ASP A 582 -9.64 11.97 -30.16
N PRO A 583 -9.64 13.31 -30.03
CA PRO A 583 -8.70 14.18 -30.73
C PRO A 583 -7.23 13.93 -30.36
N THR A 584 -6.91 13.39 -29.18
CA THR A 584 -5.52 13.08 -28.80
C THR A 584 -4.96 11.86 -29.54
N ILE A 585 -5.80 11.10 -30.24
CA ILE A 585 -5.44 9.89 -30.98
C ILE A 585 -5.68 10.03 -32.50
N ARG A 586 -5.94 11.24 -32.99
CA ARG A 586 -6.18 11.56 -34.40
C ARG A 586 -5.03 12.28 -35.07
#